data_AF-A0A9X1NJL6-F1
#
_entry.id   AF-A0A9X1NJL6-F1
#
_cell.length_a   1.000
_cell.length_b   1.000
_cell.length_c   1.000
_cell.angle_alpha   90.00
_cell.angle_beta   90.00
_cell.angle_gamma   90.00
#
_symmetry.space_group_name_H-M   'P 1'
#
loop_
_entity.id
_entity.type
_entity.pdbx_description
1 polymer ?
#
loop_
_entity_poly.entity_id
_entity_poly.type
_entity_poly.pdbx_seq_one_letter_code
_entity_poly.pdbx_strand_id
1 'polypeptide(L)'
;MDEPRCPLCNSVVRAGDRVCQLCGEELPGEWATAPLPAPPIHPPQAPPIRPPEMTPTATPGRLSGTPWYQQGRFQALAAGAFLIVLVLSIGLLLRPDSSVPPAENAESAGTATLDTQTGPIEPPEDTFEPEESFEEPTQEVDLEAEAAAALDRLADDGLASTTLDGRWVAQLMSKAPGITDAYQTTDTGSSTFAAKDILQEVLGLYDQPELGYLFVLRSTDYGKQQTYQGQPMWVVFADNGFTSRDDVWSWCQDTLPYEGDELENACAVRRLNAG
;
A
#
# COMPACT_ATOMS: atom_id res chain seq x y z
N MET A 1 14.76 -3.17 -22.37
CA MET A 1 13.84 -2.03 -22.52
C MET A 1 13.67 -1.49 -21.13
N ASP A 2 13.91 -0.21 -20.92
CA ASP A 2 13.74 0.39 -19.59
C ASP A 2 12.25 0.38 -19.21
N GLU A 3 11.94 -0.03 -17.99
CA GLU A 3 10.57 -0.03 -17.47
C GLU A 3 10.06 1.42 -17.32
N PRO A 4 8.82 1.72 -17.72
CA PRO A 4 8.26 3.05 -17.58
C PRO A 4 8.15 3.42 -16.09
N ARG A 5 8.65 4.61 -15.73
CA ARG A 5 8.64 5.14 -14.36
C ARG A 5 7.83 6.43 -14.27
N CYS A 6 7.08 6.61 -13.19
CA CYS A 6 6.30 7.82 -12.93
C CYS A 6 7.21 9.06 -12.92
N PRO A 7 6.86 10.18 -13.59
CA PRO A 7 7.77 11.33 -13.64
C PRO A 7 7.80 12.09 -12.30
N LEU A 8 6.77 11.91 -11.46
CA LEU A 8 6.63 12.56 -10.17
C LEU A 8 7.22 11.75 -9.01
N CYS A 9 7.06 10.43 -8.97
CA CYS A 9 7.58 9.59 -7.87
C CYS A 9 8.62 8.54 -8.30
N ASN A 10 8.93 8.41 -9.59
CA ASN A 10 9.91 7.47 -10.16
C ASN A 10 9.64 5.99 -9.84
N SER A 11 8.49 5.66 -9.26
CA SER A 11 8.05 4.29 -9.11
C SER A 11 7.80 3.66 -10.48
N VAL A 12 8.01 2.36 -10.58
CA VAL A 12 7.62 1.60 -11.77
C VAL A 12 6.10 1.71 -11.94
N VAL A 13 5.65 2.02 -13.16
CA VAL A 13 4.22 2.08 -13.50
C VAL A 13 3.88 0.96 -14.47
N ARG A 14 2.70 0.35 -14.35
CA ARG A 14 2.31 -0.70 -15.29
C ARG A 14 1.90 -0.07 -16.61
N ALA A 15 2.31 -0.70 -17.72
CA ALA A 15 1.84 -0.29 -19.04
C ALA A 15 0.31 -0.32 -19.07
N GLY A 16 -0.32 0.81 -19.42
CA GLY A 16 -1.77 0.96 -19.37
C GLY A 16 -2.31 1.77 -18.18
N ASP A 17 -1.53 2.00 -17.13
CA ASP A 17 -1.95 2.84 -16.00
C ASP A 17 -2.10 4.31 -16.46
N ARG A 18 -3.23 4.94 -16.11
CA ARG A 18 -3.47 6.38 -16.34
C ARG A 18 -3.09 7.23 -15.13
N VAL A 19 -2.87 6.61 -13.97
CA VAL A 19 -2.55 7.27 -12.72
C VAL A 19 -1.48 6.44 -12.04
N CYS A 20 -0.45 7.08 -11.49
CA CYS A 20 0.54 6.40 -10.69
C CYS A 20 -0.10 5.93 -9.37
N GLN A 21 -0.02 4.63 -9.09
CA GLN A 21 -0.60 4.04 -7.88
C GLN A 21 0.09 4.53 -6.59
N LEU A 22 1.36 4.98 -6.67
CA LEU A 22 2.12 5.40 -5.48
C LEU A 22 1.90 6.87 -5.11
N CYS A 23 1.72 7.76 -6.10
CA CYS A 23 1.62 9.20 -5.84
C CYS A 23 0.33 9.84 -6.36
N GLY A 24 -0.51 9.10 -7.08
CA GLY A 24 -1.79 9.59 -7.60
C GLY A 24 -1.67 10.60 -8.74
N GLU A 25 -0.50 10.73 -9.37
CA GLU A 25 -0.26 11.63 -10.50
C GLU A 25 -0.84 11.05 -11.79
N GLU A 26 -1.53 11.86 -12.59
CA GLU A 26 -1.98 11.45 -13.92
C GLU A 26 -0.77 11.22 -14.84
N LEU A 27 -0.71 10.04 -15.43
CA LEU A 27 0.39 9.65 -16.30
C LEU A 27 0.13 10.14 -17.73
N PRO A 28 1.14 10.64 -18.44
CA PRO A 28 0.95 11.13 -19.81
C PRO A 28 0.44 9.99 -20.69
N GLY A 29 -0.59 10.28 -21.50
CA GLY A 29 -1.38 9.28 -22.23
C GLY A 29 -0.59 8.39 -23.21
N GLU A 30 0.66 8.75 -23.51
CA GLU A 30 1.60 7.94 -24.29
C GLU A 30 1.95 6.59 -23.62
N TRP A 31 1.82 6.47 -22.29
CA TRP A 31 2.09 5.22 -21.56
C TRP A 31 0.92 4.22 -21.57
N ALA A 32 -0.26 4.66 -22.02
CA ALA A 32 -1.45 3.83 -22.12
C ALA A 32 -1.52 2.97 -23.40
N THR A 33 -0.56 3.13 -24.31
CA THR A 33 -0.58 2.50 -25.65
C THR A 33 0.62 1.63 -25.97
N ALA A 34 1.55 1.43 -25.04
CA ALA A 34 2.59 0.42 -25.25
C ALA A 34 1.91 -0.96 -25.32
N PRO A 35 2.02 -1.69 -26.45
CA PRO A 35 1.50 -3.05 -26.51
C PRO A 35 2.18 -3.88 -25.42
N LEU A 36 1.39 -4.55 -24.59
CA LEU A 36 1.89 -5.49 -23.59
C LEU A 36 2.93 -6.40 -24.28
N PRO A 37 4.15 -6.55 -23.72
CA PRO A 37 5.06 -7.54 -24.23
C PRO A 37 4.34 -8.89 -24.19
N ALA A 38 4.35 -9.61 -25.31
CA ALA A 38 3.81 -10.96 -25.36
C ALA A 38 4.43 -11.77 -24.20
N PRO A 39 3.65 -12.60 -23.49
CA PRO A 39 4.19 -13.41 -22.41
C PRO A 39 5.41 -14.17 -22.92
N PRO A 40 6.50 -14.28 -22.13
CA PRO A 40 7.69 -14.96 -22.57
C PRO A 40 7.32 -16.38 -22.99
N ILE A 41 7.49 -16.67 -24.30
CA ILE A 41 7.44 -18.03 -24.81
C ILE A 41 8.63 -18.72 -24.18
N HIS A 42 8.39 -19.54 -23.15
CA HIS A 42 9.42 -20.42 -22.61
C HIS A 42 9.88 -21.34 -23.75
N PRO A 43 11.14 -21.26 -24.20
CA PRO A 43 11.66 -22.27 -25.11
C PRO A 43 11.63 -23.63 -24.41
N PRO A 44 11.35 -24.73 -25.13
CA PRO A 44 11.45 -26.07 -24.56
C PRO A 44 12.85 -26.24 -23.96
N GLN A 45 12.91 -26.64 -22.70
CA GLN A 45 14.17 -26.87 -21.98
C GLN A 45 15.06 -27.83 -22.78
N ALA A 46 16.23 -27.34 -23.18
CA ALA A 46 17.27 -28.17 -23.76
C ALA A 46 17.85 -29.11 -22.69
N PRO A 47 18.22 -30.35 -23.03
CA PRO A 47 18.88 -31.26 -22.10
C PRO A 47 20.25 -30.72 -21.66
N PRO A 48 20.73 -31.10 -20.45
CA PRO A 48 21.95 -30.54 -19.86
C PRO A 48 23.20 -30.88 -20.70
N ILE A 49 23.96 -29.84 -21.08
CA ILE A 49 25.21 -29.94 -21.84
C ILE A 49 26.39 -30.13 -20.88
N ARG A 50 27.27 -31.08 -21.21
CA ARG A 50 28.54 -31.40 -20.53
C ARG A 50 29.61 -30.32 -20.77
N PRO A 51 30.48 -30.00 -19.81
CA PRO A 51 31.68 -29.17 -20.05
C PRO A 51 32.91 -30.03 -20.42
N PRO A 52 34.05 -29.44 -20.82
CA PRO A 52 34.25 -28.63 -22.01
C PRO A 52 35.43 -29.17 -22.86
N GLU A 53 35.49 -28.83 -24.16
CA GLU A 53 36.68 -29.08 -24.97
C GLU A 53 37.16 -27.76 -25.59
N MET A 54 38.38 -27.35 -25.22
CA MET A 54 39.07 -26.16 -25.71
C MET A 54 39.68 -26.46 -27.09
N THR A 55 39.61 -25.52 -28.04
CA THR A 55 40.76 -24.89 -28.75
C THR A 55 40.30 -23.98 -29.93
N PRO A 56 41.18 -23.09 -30.49
CA PRO A 56 40.88 -21.69 -30.79
C PRO A 56 40.76 -21.36 -32.30
N THR A 57 40.39 -20.12 -32.64
CA THR A 57 41.13 -19.20 -33.57
C THR A 57 40.23 -18.06 -34.10
N ALA A 58 40.86 -16.90 -34.28
CA ALA A 58 40.37 -15.56 -34.60
C ALA A 58 39.68 -15.35 -35.97
N THR A 59 38.92 -14.25 -36.10
CA THR A 59 39.13 -13.14 -37.09
C THR A 59 38.00 -12.10 -36.99
N PRO A 60 38.30 -10.78 -37.07
CA PRO A 60 37.29 -9.71 -37.04
C PRO A 60 36.83 -9.30 -38.46
N GLY A 61 35.53 -9.05 -38.63
CA GLY A 61 34.91 -8.60 -39.87
C GLY A 61 33.92 -7.47 -39.63
N ARG A 62 34.23 -6.32 -40.22
CA ARG A 62 33.57 -5.01 -40.17
C ARG A 62 32.40 -4.95 -41.18
N LEU A 63 31.42 -4.06 -40.95
CA LEU A 63 30.81 -3.08 -41.91
C LEU A 63 29.27 -2.97 -41.84
N SER A 64 28.84 -1.76 -41.42
CA SER A 64 27.95 -0.80 -42.09
C SER A 64 26.71 -1.27 -42.87
N GLY A 65 25.56 -0.67 -42.54
CA GLY A 65 24.39 -0.59 -43.40
C GLY A 65 23.28 0.30 -42.81
N THR A 66 23.26 1.57 -43.21
CA THR A 66 22.21 2.58 -42.96
C THR A 66 21.07 2.47 -44.03
N PRO A 67 20.15 3.44 -44.21
CA PRO A 67 18.73 3.31 -43.87
C PRO A 67 17.80 3.46 -45.10
N TRP A 68 16.53 3.07 -45.01
CA TRP A 68 15.47 3.48 -45.94
C TRP A 68 14.11 3.10 -45.34
N TYR A 69 13.19 4.04 -45.11
CA TYR A 69 12.20 4.58 -46.06
C TYR A 69 10.99 3.65 -46.26
N GLN A 70 9.85 4.00 -45.65
CA GLN A 70 8.50 4.02 -46.27
C GLN A 70 7.49 4.51 -45.20
N GLN A 71 6.80 5.64 -45.34
CA GLN A 71 5.77 5.97 -46.33
C GLN A 71 4.44 5.26 -46.04
N GLY A 72 3.42 6.03 -45.64
CA GLY A 72 2.05 5.53 -45.59
C GLY A 72 1.11 6.27 -44.64
N ARG A 73 0.72 7.49 -44.99
CA ARG A 73 -0.62 8.01 -44.61
C ARG A 73 -1.67 7.20 -45.39
N PHE A 74 -2.83 6.89 -44.80
CA PHE A 74 -4.18 7.18 -45.35
C PHE A 74 -5.31 6.38 -44.66
N GLN A 75 -6.33 7.12 -44.20
CA GLN A 75 -7.78 6.80 -44.13
C GLN A 75 -8.26 5.73 -43.13
N ALA A 76 -9.46 5.77 -42.54
CA ALA A 76 -10.51 6.76 -42.29
C ALA A 76 -11.60 6.07 -41.41
N LEU A 77 -12.45 6.87 -40.77
CA LEU A 77 -13.84 6.58 -40.37
C LEU A 77 -14.15 5.66 -39.16
N ALA A 78 -14.64 6.32 -38.11
CA ALA A 78 -15.98 6.15 -37.53
C ALA A 78 -16.51 4.73 -37.28
N ALA A 79 -16.47 4.28 -36.01
CA ALA A 79 -17.54 3.53 -35.36
C ALA A 79 -17.20 3.33 -33.88
N GLY A 80 -17.98 3.93 -32.97
CA GLY A 80 -17.79 3.68 -31.53
C GLY A 80 -18.72 4.46 -30.60
N ALA A 81 -19.81 5.06 -31.11
CA ALA A 81 -20.74 5.85 -30.31
C ALA A 81 -22.07 5.13 -29.99
N PHE A 82 -22.14 3.80 -30.13
CA PHE A 82 -23.40 3.06 -30.01
C PHE A 82 -23.56 2.17 -28.76
N LEU A 83 -22.52 1.98 -27.94
CA LEU A 83 -22.59 1.09 -26.77
C LEU A 83 -23.05 1.77 -25.48
N ILE A 84 -22.97 3.10 -25.36
CA ILE A 84 -23.35 3.81 -24.12
C ILE A 84 -24.88 3.99 -24.00
N VAL A 85 -25.61 4.05 -25.12
CA VAL A 85 -27.08 4.23 -25.09
C VAL A 85 -27.82 2.92 -24.78
N LEU A 86 -27.24 1.76 -25.10
CA LEU A 86 -27.88 0.46 -24.84
C LEU A 86 -27.74 -0.02 -23.38
N VAL A 87 -26.68 0.38 -22.68
CA VAL A 87 -26.48 -0.01 -21.26
C VAL A 87 -27.31 0.88 -20.32
N LEU A 88 -27.53 2.16 -20.67
CA LEU A 88 -28.37 3.07 -19.88
C LEU A 88 -29.87 2.75 -19.96
N SER A 89 -30.33 2.03 -20.99
CA SER A 89 -31.74 1.67 -21.14
C SER A 89 -32.12 0.36 -20.42
N ILE A 90 -31.17 -0.50 -20.07
CA ILE A 90 -31.42 -1.74 -19.32
C ILE A 90 -31.32 -1.54 -17.80
N GLY A 91 -30.49 -0.60 -17.33
CA GLY A 91 -30.32 -0.32 -15.89
C GLY A 91 -31.50 0.36 -15.19
N LEU A 92 -32.49 0.86 -15.93
CA LEU A 92 -33.64 1.59 -15.36
C LEU A 92 -34.87 0.70 -15.10
N LEU A 93 -34.86 -0.58 -15.48
CA LEU A 93 -35.99 -1.50 -15.31
C LEU A 93 -35.83 -2.51 -14.15
N LEU A 94 -34.74 -2.44 -13.38
CA LEU A 94 -34.51 -3.31 -12.22
C LEU A 94 -34.26 -2.47 -10.96
N ARG A 95 -35.28 -1.71 -10.53
CA ARG A 95 -35.35 -1.23 -9.14
C ARG A 95 -36.09 -2.28 -8.30
N PRO A 96 -35.42 -3.00 -7.38
CA PRO A 96 -36.14 -3.73 -6.36
C PRO A 96 -36.71 -2.74 -5.33
N ASP A 97 -38.05 -2.67 -5.27
CA ASP A 97 -38.82 -2.06 -4.19
C ASP A 97 -38.44 -2.74 -2.86
N SER A 98 -37.57 -2.12 -2.07
CA SER A 98 -37.36 -2.51 -0.67
C SER A 98 -38.46 -1.89 0.17
N SER A 99 -39.60 -2.58 0.18
CA SER A 99 -40.68 -2.35 1.13
C SER A 99 -40.20 -2.76 2.52
N VAL A 100 -40.19 -1.82 3.45
CA VAL A 100 -39.99 -2.03 4.89
C VAL A 100 -41.27 -2.65 5.47
N PRO A 101 -41.27 -3.87 6.02
CA PRO A 101 -42.34 -4.29 6.91
C PRO A 101 -42.06 -3.83 8.35
N PRO A 102 -43.09 -3.42 9.11
CA PRO A 102 -42.95 -2.96 10.47
C PRO A 102 -42.83 -4.14 11.45
N ALA A 103 -42.22 -3.84 12.60
CA ALA A 103 -42.07 -4.72 13.74
C ALA A 103 -43.43 -5.24 14.26
N GLU A 104 -43.52 -6.55 14.48
CA GLU A 104 -44.59 -7.17 15.25
C GLU A 104 -44.01 -7.91 16.46
N ASN A 105 -44.58 -7.55 17.61
CA ASN A 105 -44.35 -8.17 18.91
C ASN A 105 -44.70 -9.66 18.89
N ALA A 106 -43.88 -10.49 19.52
CA ALA A 106 -44.28 -11.82 19.96
C ALA A 106 -43.87 -12.03 21.41
N GLU A 107 -44.74 -11.55 22.29
CA GLU A 107 -44.95 -12.08 23.63
C GLU A 107 -45.50 -13.51 23.47
N SER A 108 -44.82 -14.52 24.02
CA SER A 108 -45.40 -15.85 24.18
C SER A 108 -45.01 -16.42 25.53
N ALA A 109 -45.99 -16.39 26.42
CA ALA A 109 -46.01 -17.13 27.66
C ALA A 109 -46.58 -18.54 27.43
N GLY A 110 -46.03 -19.54 28.12
CA GLY A 110 -46.85 -20.60 28.71
C GLY A 110 -46.65 -22.05 28.26
N THR A 111 -46.00 -22.81 29.16
CA THR A 111 -46.50 -24.07 29.77
C THR A 111 -46.22 -25.43 29.09
N ALA A 112 -45.20 -26.12 29.67
CA ALA A 112 -45.08 -27.51 30.16
C ALA A 112 -45.74 -28.70 29.43
N THR A 113 -44.99 -29.82 29.31
CA THR A 113 -45.31 -31.14 29.93
C THR A 113 -44.05 -32.03 29.99
N LEU A 114 -43.89 -32.72 31.13
CA LEU A 114 -42.89 -33.74 31.49
C LEU A 114 -42.81 -34.91 30.49
N ASP A 115 -41.63 -35.54 30.38
CA ASP A 115 -41.59 -36.99 30.64
C ASP A 115 -40.30 -37.46 31.32
N THR A 116 -40.50 -38.39 32.23
CA THR A 116 -39.58 -38.88 33.27
C THR A 116 -38.71 -40.01 32.71
N GLN A 117 -37.38 -39.92 32.87
CA GLN A 117 -36.53 -41.11 32.79
C GLN A 117 -35.61 -41.22 34.01
N THR A 118 -36.01 -42.12 34.90
CA THR A 118 -35.29 -42.56 36.09
C THR A 118 -34.11 -43.45 35.69
N GLY A 119 -32.89 -43.02 36.02
CA GLY A 119 -31.68 -43.85 36.03
C GLY A 119 -30.85 -43.49 37.26
N PRO A 120 -30.49 -44.44 38.16
CA PRO A 120 -29.62 -44.17 39.30
C PRO A 120 -28.15 -44.45 38.96
N ILE A 121 -27.31 -43.41 38.90
CA ILE A 121 -25.83 -43.49 38.90
C ILE A 121 -25.26 -42.26 39.65
N GLU A 122 -24.74 -42.44 40.87
CA GLU A 122 -23.69 -41.61 41.52
C GLU A 122 -22.32 -41.85 40.81
N PRO A 123 -21.20 -41.09 41.00
CA PRO A 123 -20.87 -39.76 41.59
C PRO A 123 -19.99 -38.91 40.59
N PRO A 124 -19.20 -37.83 40.88
CA PRO A 124 -18.90 -37.10 42.12
C PRO A 124 -19.30 -35.60 42.13
N GLU A 125 -19.25 -35.02 43.33
CA GLU A 125 -19.29 -33.58 43.59
C GLU A 125 -17.99 -32.93 43.07
N ASP A 126 -17.98 -32.50 41.81
CA ASP A 126 -16.99 -31.54 41.34
C ASP A 126 -17.36 -30.17 41.90
N THR A 127 -16.50 -29.71 42.80
CA THR A 127 -16.46 -28.36 43.31
C THR A 127 -16.18 -27.43 42.13
N PHE A 128 -17.22 -26.74 41.65
CA PHE A 128 -17.04 -25.62 40.73
C PHE A 128 -16.35 -24.48 41.50
N GLU A 129 -15.03 -24.46 41.40
CA GLU A 129 -14.21 -23.30 41.70
C GLU A 129 -14.72 -22.13 40.84
N PRO A 130 -14.99 -20.94 41.40
CA PRO A 130 -15.50 -19.83 40.61
C PRO A 130 -14.47 -19.50 39.52
N GLU A 131 -14.87 -19.58 38.25
CA GLU A 131 -14.10 -19.01 37.14
C GLU A 131 -13.88 -17.53 37.43
N GLU A 132 -12.64 -17.23 37.82
CA GLU A 132 -12.14 -15.87 38.00
C GLU A 132 -12.19 -15.20 36.63
N SER A 133 -13.22 -14.39 36.41
CA SER A 133 -13.41 -13.62 35.18
C SER A 133 -12.27 -12.62 35.05
N PHE A 134 -11.28 -12.94 34.22
CA PHE A 134 -10.22 -12.02 33.82
C PHE A 134 -10.83 -10.88 32.99
N GLU A 135 -11.07 -9.73 33.63
CA GLU A 135 -11.35 -8.46 32.95
C GLU A 135 -10.03 -7.92 32.35
N GLU A 136 -9.64 -8.43 31.18
CA GLU A 136 -8.48 -7.92 30.42
C GLU A 136 -8.85 -7.35 29.02
N PRO A 137 -9.71 -6.31 28.94
CA PRO A 137 -9.76 -5.48 27.72
C PRO A 137 -9.52 -3.98 27.93
N THR A 138 -9.63 -3.46 29.16
CA THR A 138 -9.58 -1.99 29.38
C THR A 138 -8.16 -1.43 29.27
N GLN A 139 -7.16 -2.14 29.78
CA GLN A 139 -5.78 -1.65 29.80
C GLN A 139 -5.17 -1.51 28.39
N GLU A 140 -5.48 -2.42 27.47
CA GLU A 140 -4.96 -2.35 26.09
C GLU A 140 -5.52 -1.15 25.33
N VAL A 141 -6.82 -0.86 25.50
CA VAL A 141 -7.47 0.29 24.87
C VAL A 141 -6.84 1.61 25.33
N ASP A 142 -6.50 1.71 26.61
CA ASP A 142 -5.85 2.92 27.15
C ASP A 142 -4.46 3.13 26.54
N LEU A 143 -3.66 2.07 26.36
CA LEU A 143 -2.32 2.16 25.75
C LEU A 143 -2.37 2.59 24.27
N GLU A 144 -3.34 2.10 23.50
CA GLU A 144 -3.49 2.51 22.09
C GLU A 144 -3.89 3.98 21.98
N ALA A 145 -4.76 4.46 22.86
CA ALA A 145 -5.16 5.87 22.90
C ALA A 145 -4.00 6.78 23.32
N GLU A 146 -3.18 6.37 24.29
CA GLU A 146 -1.98 7.09 24.71
C GLU A 146 -0.94 7.18 23.57
N ALA A 147 -0.76 6.09 22.83
CA ALA A 147 0.16 6.05 21.69
C ALA A 147 -0.30 6.99 20.56
N ALA A 148 -1.59 6.97 20.21
CA ALA A 148 -2.16 7.89 19.23
C ALA A 148 -1.99 9.37 19.67
N ALA A 149 -2.22 9.68 20.95
CA ALA A 149 -2.02 11.02 21.47
C ALA A 149 -0.54 11.46 21.48
N ALA A 150 0.41 10.52 21.60
CA ALA A 150 1.84 10.81 21.44
C ALA A 150 2.20 11.12 19.98
N LEU A 151 1.68 10.35 19.03
CA LEU A 151 1.85 10.59 17.60
C LEU A 151 1.28 11.93 17.14
N ASP A 152 0.10 12.30 17.65
CA ASP A 152 -0.50 13.61 17.38
C ASP A 152 0.36 14.76 17.89
N ARG A 153 0.94 14.63 19.09
CA ARG A 153 1.89 15.63 19.62
C ARG A 153 3.13 15.77 18.74
N LEU A 154 3.70 14.65 18.29
CA LEU A 154 4.85 14.67 17.38
C LEU A 154 4.50 15.35 16.04
N ALA A 155 3.29 15.12 15.52
CA ALA A 155 2.82 15.75 14.30
C ALA A 155 2.56 17.26 14.48
N ASP A 156 1.97 17.66 15.60
CA ASP A 156 1.75 19.08 15.92
C ASP A 156 3.08 19.83 16.09
N ASP A 157 4.04 19.24 16.79
CA ASP A 157 5.40 19.79 16.96
C ASP A 157 6.14 19.87 15.61
N GLY A 158 6.03 18.83 14.77
CA GLY A 158 6.60 18.80 13.43
C GLY A 158 6.00 19.89 12.53
N LEU A 159 4.68 20.07 12.56
CA LEU A 159 4.01 21.13 11.81
C LEU A 159 4.42 22.53 12.28
N ALA A 160 4.56 22.73 13.60
CA ALA A 160 4.97 24.01 14.17
C ALA A 160 6.43 24.38 13.84
N SER A 161 7.30 23.38 13.69
CA SER A 161 8.74 23.56 13.46
C SER A 161 9.16 23.52 11.98
N THR A 162 8.26 23.11 11.09
CA THR A 162 8.59 22.85 9.68
C THR A 162 7.89 23.83 8.74
N THR A 163 8.65 24.42 7.81
CA THR A 163 8.06 25.21 6.72
C THR A 163 7.71 24.32 5.53
N LEU A 164 6.55 24.54 4.90
CA LEU A 164 6.10 23.83 3.70
C LEU A 164 6.45 24.62 2.43
N ASP A 165 7.74 24.69 2.11
CA ASP A 165 8.35 25.56 1.07
C ASP A 165 8.66 24.86 -0.26
N GLY A 166 8.20 23.61 -0.42
CA GLY A 166 8.40 22.82 -1.63
C GLY A 166 9.81 22.25 -1.76
N ARG A 167 10.57 22.16 -0.65
CA ARG A 167 11.86 21.47 -0.62
C ARG A 167 11.70 19.95 -0.71
N TRP A 168 12.78 19.30 -1.12
CA TRP A 168 12.84 17.84 -1.26
C TRP A 168 13.12 17.19 0.10
N VAL A 169 12.38 16.12 0.40
CA VAL A 169 12.50 15.34 1.65
C VAL A 169 12.32 13.85 1.34
N ALA A 170 12.89 12.99 2.19
CA ALA A 170 12.61 11.57 2.17
C ALA A 170 11.44 11.28 3.10
N GLN A 171 10.41 10.58 2.61
CA GLN A 171 9.34 10.04 3.44
C GLN A 171 9.72 8.62 3.84
N LEU A 172 9.95 8.39 5.13
CA LEU A 172 10.44 7.11 5.66
C LEU A 172 9.32 6.18 6.11
N MET A 173 8.15 6.74 6.44
CA MET A 173 7.05 6.00 7.02
C MET A 173 5.74 6.75 6.75
N SER A 174 4.64 6.03 6.53
CA SER A 174 3.29 6.59 6.42
C SER A 174 2.26 5.55 6.84
N LYS A 175 1.75 5.64 8.07
CA LYS A 175 0.79 4.65 8.60
C LYS A 175 -0.34 5.29 9.41
N ALA A 176 -1.47 4.59 9.44
CA ALA A 176 -2.60 4.84 10.32
C ALA A 176 -2.98 3.52 11.01
N PRO A 177 -3.66 3.53 12.16
CA PRO A 177 -4.02 2.30 12.85
C PRO A 177 -4.88 1.40 11.95
N GLY A 178 -4.59 0.10 11.96
CA GLY A 178 -5.22 -0.89 11.10
C GLY A 178 -4.67 -0.97 9.67
N ILE A 179 -3.69 -0.14 9.30
CA ILE A 179 -3.00 -0.29 8.01
C ILE A 179 -2.19 -1.58 7.99
N THR A 180 -2.13 -2.24 6.82
CA THR A 180 -1.32 -3.44 6.61
C THR A 180 -0.16 -3.13 5.67
N ASP A 181 1.05 -3.49 6.05
CA ASP A 181 2.27 -3.37 5.25
C ASP A 181 2.89 -4.75 5.04
N ALA A 182 3.01 -5.18 3.79
CA ALA A 182 3.51 -6.52 3.45
C ALA A 182 5.03 -6.65 3.60
N TYR A 183 5.77 -5.53 3.65
CA TYR A 183 7.23 -5.52 3.76
C TYR A 183 7.70 -5.34 5.21
N GLN A 184 6.79 -5.15 6.15
CA GLN A 184 7.13 -4.91 7.54
C GLN A 184 6.26 -5.75 8.47
N THR A 185 6.84 -6.12 9.61
CA THR A 185 6.16 -6.84 10.68
C THR A 185 6.38 -6.11 11.99
N THR A 186 5.32 -6.00 12.80
CA THR A 186 5.39 -5.52 14.17
C THR A 186 6.16 -6.51 15.05
N ASP A 187 6.50 -6.10 16.27
CA ASP A 187 7.15 -6.96 17.27
C ASP A 187 6.31 -8.19 17.65
N THR A 188 4.99 -8.11 17.46
CA THR A 188 4.06 -9.22 17.67
C THR A 188 3.94 -10.15 16.46
N GLY A 189 4.67 -9.87 15.38
CA GLY A 189 4.67 -10.63 14.13
C GLY A 189 3.50 -10.34 13.20
N SER A 190 2.74 -9.27 13.44
CA SER A 190 1.63 -8.83 12.60
C SER A 190 2.13 -7.92 11.47
N SER A 191 1.52 -7.99 10.28
CA SER A 191 1.72 -6.98 9.23
C SER A 191 0.72 -5.82 9.35
N THR A 192 -0.24 -5.91 10.26
CA THR A 192 -1.21 -4.85 10.59
C THR A 192 -0.73 -4.09 11.80
N PHE A 193 -0.69 -2.76 11.68
CA PHE A 193 -0.11 -1.86 12.67
C PHE A 193 -1.19 -1.22 13.54
N ALA A 194 -1.08 -1.37 14.85
CA ALA A 194 -1.82 -0.58 15.84
C ALA A 194 -1.11 0.75 16.13
N ALA A 195 -1.70 1.62 16.96
CA ALA A 195 -1.11 2.92 17.26
C ALA A 195 0.20 2.78 18.03
N LYS A 196 0.28 1.82 18.96
CA LYS A 196 1.54 1.53 19.68
C LYS A 196 2.66 1.09 18.75
N ASP A 197 2.36 0.26 17.75
CA ASP A 197 3.35 -0.25 16.79
C ASP A 197 3.88 0.89 15.94
N ILE A 198 2.97 1.79 15.50
CA ILE A 198 3.32 3.00 14.77
C ILE A 198 4.23 3.91 15.60
N LEU A 199 3.88 4.16 16.87
CA LEU A 199 4.71 4.99 17.75
C LEU A 199 6.10 4.38 17.94
N GLN A 200 6.18 3.06 18.15
CA GLN A 200 7.45 2.39 18.30
C GLN A 200 8.33 2.50 17.05
N GLU A 201 7.76 2.35 15.85
CA GLU A 201 8.48 2.53 14.59
C GLU A 201 8.99 3.97 14.44
N VAL A 202 8.16 4.97 14.75
CA VAL A 202 8.56 6.38 14.74
C VAL A 202 9.74 6.61 15.68
N LEU A 203 9.67 6.11 16.91
CA LEU A 203 10.76 6.25 17.89
C LEU A 203 12.03 5.51 17.43
N GLY A 204 11.89 4.32 16.83
CA GLY A 204 13.00 3.58 16.25
C GLY A 204 13.70 4.30 15.10
N LEU A 205 12.98 5.15 14.34
CA LEU A 205 13.60 6.06 13.37
C LEU A 205 14.37 7.20 14.06
N TYR A 206 13.82 7.80 15.12
CA TYR A 206 14.53 8.83 15.90
C TYR A 206 15.81 8.33 16.58
N ASP A 207 15.90 7.03 16.87
CA ASP A 207 17.09 6.40 17.45
C ASP A 207 18.23 6.17 16.43
N GLN A 208 18.00 6.43 15.14
CA GLN A 208 18.98 6.28 14.06
C GLN A 208 19.60 7.63 13.67
N PRO A 209 20.77 8.01 14.23
CA PRO A 209 21.38 9.32 13.98
C PRO A 209 21.78 9.55 12.51
N GLU A 210 22.03 8.49 11.74
CA GLU A 210 22.32 8.53 10.31
C GLU A 210 21.16 9.06 9.46
N LEU A 211 19.93 9.02 9.98
CA LEU A 211 18.76 9.54 9.26
C LEU A 211 18.68 11.07 9.27
N GLY A 212 19.45 11.74 10.14
CA GLY A 212 19.55 13.18 10.21
C GLY A 212 18.36 13.86 10.87
N TYR A 213 17.92 15.02 10.34
CA TYR A 213 16.80 15.74 10.93
C TYR A 213 15.46 15.10 10.53
N LEU A 214 14.74 14.59 11.53
CA LEU A 214 13.44 13.97 11.38
C LEU A 214 12.32 14.85 11.93
N PHE A 215 11.15 14.76 11.30
CA PHE A 215 9.91 15.33 11.83
C PHE A 215 8.70 14.51 11.35
N VAL A 216 7.60 14.63 12.10
CA VAL A 216 6.33 13.95 11.78
C VAL A 216 5.32 14.98 11.31
N LEU A 217 4.50 14.63 10.33
CA LEU A 217 3.29 15.39 9.96
C LEU A 217 2.11 14.42 9.81
N ARG A 218 0.88 14.93 9.88
CA ARG A 218 -0.27 14.18 9.37
C ARG A 218 -0.32 14.29 7.85
N SER A 219 -0.81 13.25 7.19
CA SER A 219 -1.04 13.23 5.73
C SER A 219 -2.05 14.26 5.21
N THR A 220 -2.68 15.01 6.11
CA THR A 220 -3.60 16.12 5.83
C THR A 220 -2.95 17.50 5.99
N ASP A 221 -1.73 17.57 6.53
CA ASP A 221 -1.05 18.82 6.87
C ASP A 221 -0.20 19.38 5.72
N TYR A 222 0.03 18.58 4.67
CA TYR A 222 0.88 18.94 3.54
C TYR A 222 0.35 18.37 2.22
N GLY A 223 0.71 19.02 1.11
CA GLY A 223 0.44 18.57 -0.25
C GLY A 223 -1.01 18.12 -0.49
N LYS A 224 -1.19 17.10 -1.34
CA LYS A 224 -2.50 16.49 -1.54
C LYS A 224 -2.88 15.70 -0.29
N GLN A 225 -3.94 16.13 0.38
CA GLN A 225 -4.44 15.48 1.58
C GLN A 225 -4.87 14.03 1.30
N GLN A 226 -4.44 13.12 2.17
CA GLN A 226 -4.77 11.69 2.09
C GLN A 226 -5.28 11.19 3.44
N THR A 227 -6.16 10.20 3.39
CA THR A 227 -6.67 9.50 4.57
C THR A 227 -6.72 7.99 4.31
N TYR A 228 -6.61 7.22 5.38
CA TYR A 228 -6.83 5.78 5.40
C TYR A 228 -8.04 5.49 6.28
N GLN A 229 -9.07 4.85 5.73
CA GLN A 229 -10.34 4.58 6.43
C GLN A 229 -10.96 5.83 7.11
N GLY A 230 -10.79 7.01 6.50
CA GLY A 230 -11.31 8.28 7.01
C GLY A 230 -10.42 8.96 8.07
N GLN A 231 -9.27 8.39 8.42
CA GLN A 231 -8.32 8.96 9.38
C GLN A 231 -7.05 9.47 8.67
N PRO A 232 -6.41 10.55 9.16
CA PRO A 232 -5.09 10.92 8.69
C PRO A 232 -4.07 9.84 9.06
N MET A 233 -3.01 9.71 8.25
CA MET A 233 -1.84 8.90 8.56
C MET A 233 -0.78 9.79 9.21
N TRP A 234 0.00 9.25 10.14
CA TRP A 234 1.24 9.90 10.57
C TRP A 234 2.36 9.53 9.60
N VAL A 235 3.15 10.53 9.23
CA VAL A 235 4.14 10.42 8.18
C VAL A 235 5.46 10.98 8.70
N VAL A 236 6.51 10.17 8.66
CA VAL A 236 7.86 10.57 9.08
C VAL A 236 8.66 11.03 7.88
N PHE A 237 9.27 12.19 8.00
CA PHE A 237 10.17 12.75 7.00
C PHE A 237 11.58 12.88 7.52
N ALA A 238 12.56 12.64 6.66
CA ALA A 238 13.94 13.07 6.82
C ALA A 238 14.25 14.24 5.89
N ASP A 239 14.90 15.26 6.44
CA ASP A 239 15.33 16.45 5.72
C ASP A 239 16.81 16.71 6.00
N ASN A 240 17.63 16.38 5.00
CA ASN A 240 19.08 16.56 5.03
C ASN A 240 19.54 17.66 4.06
N GLY A 241 18.67 18.62 3.73
CA GLY A 241 19.02 19.71 2.82
C GLY A 241 19.14 19.28 1.35
N PHE A 242 18.32 18.33 0.92
CA PHE A 242 18.35 17.78 -0.43
C PHE A 242 18.08 18.85 -1.49
N THR A 243 18.90 18.91 -2.54
CA THR A 243 18.77 19.92 -3.59
C THR A 243 17.94 19.43 -4.77
N SER A 244 17.82 18.11 -4.91
CA SER A 244 17.11 17.47 -6.01
C SER A 244 16.36 16.22 -5.55
N ARG A 245 15.46 15.75 -6.42
CA ARG A 245 14.82 14.44 -6.29
C ARG A 245 15.85 13.31 -6.24
N ASP A 246 16.85 13.37 -7.10
CA ASP A 246 17.87 12.31 -7.23
C ASP A 246 18.79 12.27 -6.01
N ASP A 247 18.99 13.42 -5.34
CA ASP A 247 19.72 13.50 -4.09
C ASP A 247 19.00 12.72 -2.98
N VAL A 248 17.67 12.90 -2.87
CA VAL A 248 16.84 12.15 -1.90
C VAL A 248 16.94 10.66 -2.19
N TRP A 249 16.78 10.27 -3.45
CA TRP A 249 16.79 8.86 -3.84
C TRP A 249 18.15 8.19 -3.61
N SER A 250 19.24 8.89 -3.94
CA SER A 250 20.59 8.40 -3.66
C SER A 250 20.82 8.25 -2.16
N TRP A 251 20.37 9.22 -1.36
CA TRP A 251 20.44 9.12 0.09
C TRP A 251 19.64 7.94 0.64
N CYS A 252 18.44 7.66 0.12
CA CYS A 252 17.67 6.47 0.52
C CYS A 252 18.49 5.19 0.30
N GLN A 253 19.12 5.05 -0.88
CA GLN A 253 19.93 3.87 -1.24
C GLN A 253 21.19 3.71 -0.37
N ASP A 254 21.83 4.84 -0.04
CA ASP A 254 23.08 4.83 0.72
C ASP A 254 22.86 4.64 2.23
N THR A 255 21.69 5.06 2.73
CA THR A 255 21.41 5.13 4.18
C THR A 255 20.64 3.92 4.68
N LEU A 256 19.68 3.41 3.91
CA LEU A 256 18.81 2.32 4.35
C LEU A 256 19.36 0.95 3.91
N PRO A 257 19.19 -0.10 4.74
CA PRO A 257 19.73 -1.43 4.44
C PRO A 257 18.85 -2.23 3.46
N TYR A 258 17.91 -1.59 2.77
CA TYR A 258 16.91 -2.23 1.93
C TYR A 258 17.26 -2.10 0.44
N GLU A 259 16.76 -3.04 -0.37
CA GLU A 259 16.93 -3.03 -1.82
C GLU A 259 15.58 -3.25 -2.54
N GLY A 260 15.51 -2.87 -3.82
CA GLY A 260 14.35 -3.14 -4.67
C GLY A 260 13.04 -2.57 -4.10
N ASP A 261 11.98 -3.38 -4.13
CA ASP A 261 10.63 -2.98 -3.71
C ASP A 261 10.57 -2.64 -2.21
N GLU A 262 11.41 -3.26 -1.37
CA GLU A 262 11.47 -2.97 0.05
C GLU A 262 12.03 -1.56 0.30
N LEU A 263 13.03 -1.14 -0.47
CA LEU A 263 13.54 0.23 -0.43
C LEU A 263 12.50 1.24 -0.93
N GLU A 264 11.78 0.92 -2.01
CA GLU A 264 10.71 1.78 -2.53
C GLU A 264 9.55 1.90 -1.52
N ASN A 265 9.30 0.87 -0.70
CA ASN A 265 8.33 0.90 0.41
C ASN A 265 8.84 1.72 1.60
N ALA A 266 10.12 1.56 1.96
CA ALA A 266 10.72 2.21 3.12
C ALA A 266 11.10 3.69 2.88
N CYS A 267 11.28 4.12 1.63
CA CYS A 267 11.72 5.48 1.33
C CYS A 267 11.07 6.03 0.06
N ALA A 268 10.18 7.00 0.22
CA ALA A 268 9.56 7.69 -0.90
C ALA A 268 10.09 9.13 -1.04
N VAL A 269 10.47 9.51 -2.26
CA VAL A 269 10.88 10.90 -2.55
C VAL A 269 9.64 11.81 -2.56
N ARG A 270 9.69 12.88 -1.76
CA ARG A 270 8.59 13.84 -1.63
C ARG A 270 9.06 15.28 -1.75
N ARG A 271 8.11 16.14 -2.12
CA ARG A 271 8.27 17.58 -2.17
C ARG A 271 7.27 18.22 -1.21
N LEU A 272 7.78 18.91 -0.20
CA LEU A 272 7.00 19.34 0.95
C LEU A 272 6.29 20.67 0.68
N ASN A 273 5.14 20.62 0.00
CA ASN A 273 4.34 21.80 -0.33
C ASN A 273 3.19 21.98 0.65
N ALA A 274 2.71 23.21 0.80
CA ALA A 274 1.40 23.45 1.39
C ALA A 274 0.29 22.77 0.56
N GLY A 275 -0.76 22.30 1.24
CA GLY A 275 -1.95 21.69 0.63
C GLY A 275 -2.96 22.69 0.11
#